data_AF-A0A0K6IXK6-F1
#
_entry.id   AF-A0A0K6IXK6-F1
#
_cell.length_a   1.000
_cell.length_b   1.000
_cell.length_c   1.000
_cell.angle_alpha   90.00
_cell.angle_beta   90.00
_cell.angle_gamma   90.00
#
_symmetry.space_group_name_H-M   'P 1'
#
loop_
_entity.id
_entity.type
_entity.pdbx_description
1 polymer ?
#
loop_
_entity_poly.entity_id
_entity_poly.type
_entity_poly.pdbx_seq_one_letter_code
_entity_poly.pdbx_strand_id
1 'polypeptide(L)' 'MPRVRRKTEVATIKLTPEVRRAWVAAAEAERRSLANVFEVAILEYVKRHHIAVPAAVKEEQPRED' A
#
# COMPACT_ATOMS: atom_id res chain seq x y z
N MET A 1 10.57 1.39 -20.74
CA MET A 1 10.56 0.64 -19.46
C MET A 1 9.47 1.23 -18.57
N PRO A 2 8.53 0.43 -18.01
CA PRO A 2 7.48 0.96 -17.15
C PRO A 2 8.11 1.60 -15.90
N ARG A 3 7.72 2.84 -15.58
CA ARG A 3 8.18 3.54 -14.38
C ARG A 3 7.75 2.73 -13.15
N VAL A 4 8.72 2.33 -12.33
CA VAL A 4 8.45 1.77 -10.99
C VAL A 4 7.62 2.81 -10.23
N ARG A 5 6.43 2.41 -9.75
CA ARG A 5 5.58 3.29 -8.95
C ARG A 5 6.38 3.69 -7.69
N ARG A 6 6.64 4.99 -7.54
CA ARG A 6 7.33 5.52 -6.36
C ARG A 6 6.34 5.55 -5.20
N LYS A 7 6.76 5.02 -4.06
CA LYS A 7 6.04 5.19 -2.79
C LYS A 7 6.32 6.60 -2.29
N THR A 8 5.31 7.45 -2.22
CA THR A 8 5.44 8.87 -1.83
C THR A 8 4.95 9.14 -0.41
N GLU A 9 4.05 8.28 0.09
CA GLU A 9 3.41 8.46 1.39
C GLU A 9 4.04 7.58 2.48
N VAL A 10 4.20 8.14 3.68
CA VAL A 10 4.64 7.41 4.88
C VAL A 10 3.46 7.21 5.82
N ALA A 11 3.26 5.98 6.28
CA ALA A 11 2.26 5.66 7.30
C ALA A 11 2.90 4.97 8.50
N THR A 12 2.52 5.41 9.70
CA THR A 12 2.90 4.75 10.97
C THR A 12 1.69 4.08 11.57
N ILE A 13 1.78 2.78 11.84
CA ILE A 13 0.68 1.98 12.41
C ILE A 13 1.10 1.29 13.70
N LYS A 14 0.19 1.23 14.67
CA LYS A 14 0.34 0.39 15.87
C LYS A 14 -0.40 -0.93 15.64
N LEU A 15 0.24 -2.04 15.99
CA LEU A 15 -0.27 -3.40 15.77
C LEU A 15 -0.14 -4.21 17.04
N THR A 16 -0.99 -5.23 17.19
CA THR A 16 -0.75 -6.27 18.19
C THR A 16 0.51 -7.06 17.84
N PRO A 17 1.20 -7.68 18.83
CA PRO A 17 2.38 -8.50 18.55
C PRO A 17 2.10 -9.66 17.58
N GLU A 18 0.91 -10.25 17.65
CA GLU A 18 0.48 -11.32 16.76
C GLU A 18 0.41 -10.86 15.30
N VAL A 19 -0.25 -9.73 15.04
CA VAL A 19 -0.36 -9.18 13.68
C VAL A 19 1.01 -8.80 13.13
N ARG A 20 1.90 -8.24 13.97
CA ARG A 20 3.28 -7.95 13.55
C ARG A 20 4.05 -9.21 13.16
N ARG A 21 3.92 -10.30 13.92
CA ARG A 21 4.58 -11.58 13.59
C ARG A 21 4.05 -12.17 12.29
N ALA A 22 2.72 -12.17 12.10
CA ALA A 22 2.11 -12.65 10.86
C ALA A 22 2.59 -11.84 9.64
N TRP A 23 2.69 -10.52 9.78
CA TRP A 23 3.17 -9.64 8.71
C TRP A 23 4.63 -9.92 8.33
N VAL A 24 5.51 -10.15 9.32
CA VAL A 24 6.92 -10.52 9.08
C VAL A 24 7.01 -11.88 8.40
N ALA A 25 6.27 -12.89 8.86
CA ALA A 25 6.28 -14.22 8.25
C ALA A 25 5.81 -14.20 6.78
N ALA A 26 4.78 -13.40 6.45
CA ALA A 26 4.33 -13.24 5.07
C ALA A 26 5.40 -12.58 4.18
N ALA A 27 6.08 -11.56 4.70
CA ALA A 27 7.18 -10.89 3.98
C ALA A 27 8.35 -11.83 3.68
N GLU A 28 8.73 -12.68 4.64
CA GLU A 28 9.77 -13.69 4.48
C GLU A 28 9.36 -14.75 3.44
N ALA A 29 8.14 -15.28 3.54
CA ALA A 29 7.62 -16.31 2.62
C ALA A 29 7.56 -15.82 1.16
N GLU A 30 7.17 -14.57 0.93
CA GLU A 30 7.05 -13.99 -0.41
C GLU A 30 8.36 -13.35 -0.93
N ARG A 31 9.41 -13.25 -0.08
CA ARG A 31 10.63 -12.47 -0.34
C ARG A 31 10.32 -11.03 -0.75
N ARG A 32 9.42 -10.38 0.00
CA ARG A 32 8.97 -9.00 -0.24
C ARG A 32 9.23 -8.14 0.99
N SER A 33 9.31 -6.83 0.80
CA SER A 33 9.36 -5.90 1.93
C SER A 33 8.02 -5.87 2.67
N LEU A 34 8.05 -5.55 3.97
CA LEU A 34 6.84 -5.35 4.77
C LEU A 34 5.88 -4.37 4.10
N ALA A 35 6.39 -3.25 3.57
CA ALA A 35 5.58 -2.26 2.87
C ALA A 35 4.87 -2.84 1.62
N ASN A 36 5.52 -3.71 0.85
CA ASN A 36 4.89 -4.36 -0.30
C ASN A 36 3.81 -5.35 0.12
N VAL A 37 4.06 -6.14 1.18
CA VAL A 37 3.04 -7.05 1.72
C VAL A 37 1.84 -6.27 2.21
N PHE A 38 2.04 -5.14 2.89
CA PHE A 38 0.95 -4.28 3.36
C PHE A 38 0.12 -3.72 2.20
N GLU A 39 0.76 -3.18 1.15
CA GLU A 39 0.05 -2.68 -0.04
C GLU A 39 -0.81 -3.77 -0.70
N VAL A 40 -0.28 -4.98 -0.84
CA VAL A 40 -1.04 -6.09 -1.42
C VAL A 40 -2.19 -6.48 -0.50
N ALA A 41 -1.92 -6.65 0.79
CA ALA A 41 -2.91 -7.08 1.77
C ALA A 41 -4.08 -6.10 1.89
N ILE A 42 -3.82 -4.79 1.92
CA ILE A 42 -4.88 -3.79 2.03
C ILE A 42 -5.71 -3.69 0.75
N LEU A 43 -5.08 -3.76 -0.43
CA LEU A 43 -5.80 -3.74 -1.71
C LEU A 43 -6.67 -4.98 -1.89
N GLU A 44 -6.17 -6.14 -1.49
CA GLU A 44 -6.92 -7.39 -1.53
C GLU A 44 -8.07 -7.39 -0.51
N TYR A 45 -7.86 -6.87 0.70
CA TYR A 45 -8.92 -6.67 1.69
C TYR A 45 -10.03 -5.78 1.13
N VAL A 46 -9.67 -4.60 0.62
CA VAL A 46 -10.62 -3.66 0.03
C VAL A 46 -11.40 -4.29 -1.12
N LYS A 47 -10.73 -5.03 -2.00
CA LYS A 47 -11.35 -5.76 -3.12
C LYS A 47 -12.35 -6.82 -2.63
N ARG A 48 -11.96 -7.66 -1.66
CA ARG A 48 -12.81 -8.72 -1.10
C ARG A 48 -14.06 -8.17 -0.41
N HIS A 49 -13.95 -6.97 0.16
CA HIS A 49 -15.04 -6.30 0.87
C HIS A 49 -15.81 -5.30 0.01
N HIS A 50 -15.52 -5.21 -1.29
CA HIS A 50 -16.15 -4.25 -2.21
C HIS A 50 -16.11 -2.79 -1.73
N ILE A 51 -15.02 -2.41 -1.04
CA ILE A 51 -14.82 -1.04 -0.55
C ILE A 51 -14.31 -0.17 -1.72
N ALA A 52 -14.92 0.98 -1.96
CA ALA A 52 -14.44 1.89 -3.01
C ALA A 52 -13.15 2.61 -2.56
N VAL A 53 -12.09 2.53 -3.38
CA VAL A 53 -10.87 3.33 -3.17
C VAL A 53 -11.05 4.67 -3.90
N PRO A 54 -10.99 5.82 -3.20
CA PRO A 54 -11.09 7.11 -3.86
C PRO A 54 -9.93 7.29 -4.86
N ALA A 55 -10.25 7.76 -6.06
CA ALA A 55 -9.22 8.11 -7.04
C ALA A 55 -8.38 9.26 -6.50
N ALA A 56 -7.06 9.20 -6.70
CA ALA A 56 -6.19 10.32 -6.37
C ALA A 56 -6.69 11.57 -7.10
N VAL A 57 -6.94 12.64 -6.34
CA VAL A 57 -7.27 13.95 -6.92
C VAL A 57 -6.07 14.35 -7.78
N LYS A 58 -6.27 14.46 -9.09
CA LYS A 58 -5.26 15.08 -9.94
C LYS A 58 -5.20 16.55 -9.51
N GLU A 59 -4.11 16.97 -8.88
CA GLU A 59 -3.79 18.39 -8.82
C GLU A 59 -3.69 18.87 -10.26
N GLU A 60 -4.68 19.66 -10.70
CA GLU A 60 -4.62 20.38 -11.97
C GLU A 60 -3.39 21.28 -11.91
N GLN A 61 -2.37 20.96 -12.71
CA GLN A 61 -1.22 21.84 -12.90
C GLN A 61 -1.75 23.19 -13.42
N PRO A 62 -1.34 24.33 -12.83
CA PRO A 62 -1.70 25.63 -13.37
C PRO A 62 -1.18 25.71 -14.80
N ARG A 63 -2.06 26.04 -15.75
CA ARG A 63 -1.64 26.41 -17.10
C ARG A 63 -0.87 27.71 -16.98
N GLU A 64 0.43 27.68 -17.27
CA GLU A 64 1.22 28.89 -17.50
C GLU A 64 0.84 29.42 -18.90
N ASP A 65 0.34 30.66 -18.95
CA ASP A 65 0.02 31.43 -20.17
C ASP A 65 1.27 32.09 -20.76
#